data_AF-A0A919NP70-F1
#
_entry.id   AF-A0A919NP70-F1
#
_cell.length_a   1.000
_cell.length_b   1.000
_cell.length_c   1.000
_cell.angle_alpha   90.00
_cell.angle_beta   90.00
_cell.angle_gamma   90.00
#
_symmetry.space_group_name_H-M   'P 1'
#
loop_
_entity.id
_entity.type
_entity.pdbx_description
1 polymer ?
#
loop_
_entity_poly.entity_id
_entity_poly.type
_entity_poly.pdbx_seq_one_letter_code
_entity_poly.pdbx_strand_id
1 'polypeptide(L)'
;MHPVSWWAEFEQNCERFDAASVTEALADVIVPAIPSLLLRREADHSADMVLRHLNRPASEERAERATLATVRLAATVARIDERSIGEDTGTAAAHALCLILTGDWARAAAAMESVIGTGPLLKAFVSALHLESFGAEIALRLLNADHSPAVAVRSSQALGRYSWWPKWLQEIVSERVLAGTLDNETVAALKQCAFAGLTPTQARMAKRLLNADQQLVEATASRLENLGEHPAAARLRDGCVATVAFAARLIPV
;
A
#
# COMPACT_ATOMS: atom_id res chain seq x y z
N MET A 1 -2.95 -17.65 5.40
CA MET A 1 -2.88 -17.73 3.93
C MET A 1 -4.16 -17.14 3.38
N HIS A 2 -4.01 -16.16 2.52
CA HIS A 2 -5.08 -15.42 1.89
C HIS A 2 -5.55 -16.17 0.62
N PRO A 3 -6.86 -16.18 0.35
CA PRO A 3 -7.38 -16.80 -0.87
C PRO A 3 -7.03 -15.98 -2.12
N VAL A 4 -7.11 -16.60 -3.30
CA VAL A 4 -6.88 -15.91 -4.60
C VAL A 4 -7.76 -14.67 -4.74
N SER A 5 -9.03 -14.74 -4.31
CA SER A 5 -9.96 -13.61 -4.38
C SER A 5 -9.48 -12.39 -3.58
N TRP A 6 -8.75 -12.60 -2.48
CA TRP A 6 -8.19 -11.53 -1.68
C TRP A 6 -7.05 -10.83 -2.43
N TRP A 7 -6.12 -11.58 -3.01
CA TRP A 7 -5.05 -11.01 -3.84
C TRP A 7 -5.57 -10.32 -5.12
N ALA A 8 -6.68 -10.80 -5.67
CA ALA A 8 -7.30 -10.18 -6.84
C ALA A 8 -7.90 -8.79 -6.54
N GLU A 9 -8.23 -8.47 -5.28
CA GLU A 9 -8.78 -7.17 -4.93
C GLU A 9 -7.84 -6.01 -5.25
N PHE A 10 -6.51 -6.21 -5.26
CA PHE A 10 -5.53 -5.17 -5.59
C PHE A 10 -5.71 -4.64 -7.02
N GLU A 11 -5.80 -5.54 -7.99
CA GLU A 11 -6.01 -5.19 -9.39
C GLU A 11 -7.43 -4.65 -9.61
N GLN A 12 -8.43 -5.29 -9.00
CA GLN A 12 -9.84 -4.94 -9.19
C GLN A 12 -10.23 -3.56 -8.63
N ASN A 13 -9.52 -3.08 -7.60
CA ASN A 13 -9.83 -1.81 -6.93
C ASN A 13 -8.84 -0.69 -7.29
N CYS A 14 -7.94 -0.91 -8.25
CA CYS A 14 -7.00 0.10 -8.72
C CYS A 14 -7.34 0.53 -10.14
N GLU A 15 -7.30 1.84 -10.41
CA GLU A 15 -7.47 2.35 -11.78
C GLU A 15 -6.28 1.99 -12.68
N ARG A 16 -5.09 1.85 -12.10
CA ARG A 16 -3.85 1.54 -12.81
C ARG A 16 -3.02 0.54 -12.03
N PHE A 17 -3.06 -0.71 -12.48
CA PHE A 17 -2.22 -1.78 -11.96
C PHE A 17 -1.08 -2.05 -12.93
N ASP A 18 0.17 -1.83 -12.51
CA ASP A 18 1.32 -2.01 -13.38
C ASP A 18 1.79 -3.47 -13.41
N ALA A 19 1.35 -4.15 -14.46
CA ALA A 19 1.72 -5.52 -14.79
C ALA A 19 3.24 -5.76 -14.81
N ALA A 20 4.04 -4.83 -15.31
CA ALA A 20 5.49 -4.98 -15.37
C ALA A 20 6.08 -4.95 -13.95
N SER A 21 5.70 -3.96 -13.16
CA SER A 21 6.19 -3.78 -11.78
C SER A 21 5.83 -4.96 -10.87
N VAL A 22 4.58 -5.46 -10.91
CA VAL A 22 4.20 -6.64 -10.11
C VAL A 22 4.91 -7.90 -10.59
N THR A 23 5.08 -8.08 -11.90
CA THR A 23 5.76 -9.25 -12.47
C THR A 23 7.23 -9.27 -12.07
N GLU A 24 7.91 -8.13 -12.13
CA GLU A 24 9.30 -7.99 -11.71
C GLU A 24 9.44 -8.28 -10.21
N ALA A 25 8.66 -7.58 -9.38
CA ALA A 25 8.76 -7.72 -7.93
C ALA A 25 8.39 -9.13 -7.44
N LEU A 26 7.44 -9.83 -8.08
CA LEU A 26 7.14 -11.22 -7.74
C LEU A 26 8.20 -12.19 -8.26
N ALA A 27 8.74 -11.98 -9.47
CA ALA A 27 9.82 -12.81 -10.00
C ALA A 27 11.08 -12.72 -9.13
N ASP A 28 11.46 -11.51 -8.69
CA ASP A 28 12.60 -11.26 -7.79
C ASP A 28 12.53 -12.05 -6.49
N VAL A 29 11.33 -12.35 -6.00
CA VAL A 29 11.13 -13.08 -4.75
C VAL A 29 10.91 -14.58 -4.99
N ILE A 30 10.28 -14.97 -6.10
CA ILE A 30 9.97 -16.38 -6.41
C ILE A 30 11.17 -17.12 -7.02
N VAL A 31 11.90 -16.50 -7.96
CA VAL A 31 13.03 -17.15 -8.63
C VAL A 31 14.08 -17.67 -7.64
N PRO A 32 14.52 -16.90 -6.62
CA PRO A 32 15.50 -17.39 -5.66
C PRO A 32 15.04 -18.63 -4.88
N ALA A 33 13.73 -18.83 -4.75
CA ALA A 33 13.14 -19.97 -4.05
C ALA A 33 13.17 -21.28 -4.88
N ILE A 34 13.47 -21.22 -6.18
CA ILE A 34 13.60 -22.41 -7.04
C ILE A 34 14.95 -23.09 -6.75
N PRO A 35 15.01 -24.30 -6.14
CA PRO A 35 16.26 -24.93 -5.71
C PRO A 35 17.15 -25.36 -6.89
N SER A 36 16.54 -25.87 -7.96
CA SER A 36 17.25 -26.33 -9.16
C SER A 36 17.86 -25.16 -9.94
N LEU A 37 19.19 -25.10 -10.03
CA LEU A 37 19.91 -24.04 -10.76
C LEU A 37 19.56 -23.97 -12.25
N LEU A 38 19.33 -25.12 -12.89
CA LEU A 38 18.95 -25.16 -14.30
C LEU A 38 17.54 -24.59 -14.50
N LEU A 39 16.59 -24.98 -13.65
CA LEU A 39 15.23 -24.48 -13.71
C LEU A 39 15.18 -22.98 -13.35
N ARG A 40 15.96 -22.55 -12.36
CA ARG A 40 16.08 -21.15 -11.96
C ARG A 40 16.58 -20.27 -13.12
N ARG A 41 17.58 -20.72 -13.87
CA ARG A 41 18.08 -19.98 -15.05
C ARG A 41 17.04 -19.84 -16.16
N GLU A 42 16.28 -20.91 -16.45
CA GLU A 42 15.20 -20.84 -17.45
C GLU A 42 14.05 -19.94 -16.97
N ALA A 43 13.74 -19.99 -15.67
CA ALA A 43 12.77 -19.12 -15.01
C ALA A 43 13.18 -17.64 -15.13
N ASP A 44 14.43 -17.29 -14.76
CA ASP A 44 15.00 -15.95 -14.93
C ASP A 44 14.90 -15.46 -16.38
N HIS A 45 15.31 -16.30 -17.32
CA HIS A 45 15.27 -15.95 -18.74
C HIS A 45 13.84 -15.68 -19.23
N SER A 46 12.88 -16.51 -18.80
CA SER A 46 11.48 -16.36 -19.17
C SER A 46 10.87 -15.10 -18.57
N ALA A 47 11.20 -14.78 -17.32
CA ALA A 47 10.80 -13.54 -16.67
C ALA A 47 11.33 -12.30 -17.41
N ASP A 48 12.61 -12.28 -17.79
CA ASP A 48 13.19 -11.18 -18.58
C ASP A 48 12.49 -11.00 -19.94
N MET A 49 12.17 -12.10 -20.65
CA MET A 49 11.44 -12.00 -21.93
C MET A 49 10.05 -11.40 -21.77
N VAL A 50 9.30 -11.81 -20.74
CA VAL A 50 7.97 -11.26 -20.45
C VAL A 50 8.06 -9.81 -20.00
N LEU A 51 9.00 -9.46 -19.12
CA LEU A 51 9.20 -8.08 -18.68
C LEU A 51 9.54 -7.14 -19.84
N ARG A 52 10.35 -7.56 -20.81
CA ARG A 52 10.65 -6.78 -22.02
C ARG A 52 9.42 -6.53 -22.88
N HIS A 53 8.46 -7.45 -22.89
CA HIS A 53 7.17 -7.29 -23.55
C HIS A 53 6.25 -6.36 -22.75
N LEU A 54 6.08 -6.59 -21.45
CA LEU A 54 5.23 -5.75 -20.58
C LEU A 54 5.68 -4.28 -20.58
N ASN A 55 6.98 -4.02 -20.67
CA ASN A 55 7.52 -2.67 -20.81
C ASN A 55 7.31 -2.03 -22.20
N ARG A 56 7.05 -2.82 -23.24
CA ARG A 56 6.76 -2.35 -24.62
C ARG A 56 5.67 -3.21 -25.28
N PRO A 57 4.41 -3.07 -24.84
CA PRO A 57 3.34 -4.01 -25.20
C PRO A 57 2.95 -3.94 -26.68
N ALA A 58 3.20 -2.81 -27.36
CA ALA A 58 2.87 -2.61 -28.78
C ALA A 58 3.74 -3.43 -29.77
N SER A 59 4.74 -4.19 -29.29
CA SER A 59 5.64 -4.97 -30.15
C SER A 59 5.18 -6.43 -30.24
N GLU A 60 4.63 -6.80 -31.40
CA GLU A 60 4.16 -8.17 -31.69
C GLU A 60 5.29 -9.21 -31.56
N GLU A 61 6.48 -8.92 -32.10
CA GLU A 61 7.66 -9.78 -31.98
C GLU A 61 8.02 -10.10 -30.51
N ARG A 62 7.88 -9.10 -29.61
CA ARG A 62 8.14 -9.30 -28.18
C ARG A 62 7.04 -10.11 -27.51
N ALA A 63 5.79 -9.88 -27.90
CA ALA A 63 4.66 -10.66 -27.40
C ALA A 63 4.85 -12.15 -27.74
N GLU A 64 5.16 -12.48 -28.99
CA GLU A 64 5.40 -13.85 -29.44
C GLU A 64 6.55 -14.52 -28.69
N ARG A 65 7.68 -13.81 -28.52
CA ARG A 65 8.83 -14.32 -27.76
C ARG A 65 8.50 -14.54 -26.29
N ALA A 66 7.77 -13.62 -25.66
CA ALA A 66 7.32 -13.74 -24.29
C ALA A 66 6.41 -14.98 -24.12
N THR A 67 5.42 -15.15 -25.00
CA THR A 67 4.54 -16.32 -25.00
C THR A 67 5.32 -17.62 -25.18
N LEU A 68 6.25 -17.66 -26.14
CA LEU A 68 7.08 -18.85 -26.37
C LEU A 68 7.95 -19.20 -25.17
N ALA A 69 8.55 -18.20 -24.51
CA ALA A 69 9.33 -18.40 -23.30
C ALA A 69 8.47 -18.99 -22.16
N THR A 70 7.29 -18.42 -21.92
CA THR A 70 6.34 -18.92 -20.92
C THR A 70 5.91 -20.37 -21.20
N VAL A 71 5.58 -20.69 -22.45
CA VAL A 71 5.19 -22.06 -22.86
C VAL A 71 6.35 -23.05 -22.65
N ARG A 72 7.57 -22.65 -23.01
CA ARG A 72 8.76 -23.49 -22.83
C ARG A 72 9.07 -23.76 -21.36
N LEU A 73 8.97 -22.73 -20.50
CA LEU A 73 9.14 -22.89 -19.07
C LEU A 73 8.08 -23.85 -18.51
N ALA A 74 6.80 -23.63 -18.83
CA ALA A 74 5.71 -24.49 -18.36
C ALA A 74 5.91 -25.96 -18.78
N ALA A 75 6.29 -26.21 -20.04
CA ALA A 75 6.59 -27.55 -20.54
C ALA A 75 7.81 -28.20 -19.86
N THR A 76 8.79 -27.38 -19.46
CA THR A 76 9.97 -27.85 -18.73
C THR A 76 9.61 -28.23 -17.30
N VAL A 77 8.85 -27.38 -16.61
CA VAL A 77 8.35 -27.64 -15.25
C VAL A 77 7.52 -28.92 -15.24
N ALA A 78 6.54 -29.06 -16.14
CA ALA A 78 5.68 -30.24 -16.21
C ALA A 78 6.49 -31.54 -16.40
N ARG A 79 7.51 -31.52 -17.27
CA ARG A 79 8.38 -32.68 -17.51
C ARG A 79 9.24 -33.04 -16.30
N ILE A 80 9.70 -32.04 -15.54
CA ILE A 80 10.46 -32.27 -14.31
C ILE A 80 9.54 -32.86 -13.25
N ASP A 81 8.34 -32.31 -13.11
CA ASP A 81 7.33 -32.75 -12.14
C ASP A 81 6.94 -34.23 -12.37
N GLU A 82 6.64 -34.60 -13.62
CA GLU A 82 6.34 -36.00 -14.01
C GLU A 82 7.46 -37.00 -13.68
N ARG A 83 8.72 -36.56 -13.70
CA ARG A 83 9.89 -37.41 -13.45
C ARG A 83 10.28 -37.45 -11.97
N SER A 84 9.82 -36.51 -11.18
CA SER A 84 10.18 -36.35 -9.78
C SER A 84 9.23 -37.15 -8.89
N ILE A 85 9.45 -38.47 -8.80
CA ILE A 85 8.67 -39.34 -7.91
C ILE A 85 9.16 -39.12 -6.47
N GLY A 86 8.50 -38.23 -5.73
CA GLY A 86 8.58 -38.18 -4.26
C GLY A 86 9.58 -37.21 -3.63
N GLU A 87 10.31 -36.41 -4.41
CA GLU A 87 11.12 -35.30 -3.89
C GLU A 87 10.54 -33.96 -4.36
N ASP A 88 10.36 -33.03 -3.41
CA ASP A 88 9.92 -31.66 -3.69
C ASP A 88 11.06 -30.91 -4.40
N THR A 89 11.08 -30.99 -5.72
CA THR A 89 12.12 -30.37 -6.57
C THR A 89 11.97 -28.85 -6.70
N GLY A 90 11.05 -28.25 -5.94
CA GLY A 90 10.71 -26.82 -6.01
C GLY A 90 9.98 -26.43 -7.29
N THR A 91 9.29 -27.39 -7.93
CA THR A 91 8.41 -27.15 -9.08
C THR A 91 7.26 -26.21 -8.74
N ALA A 92 6.82 -26.18 -7.48
CA ALA A 92 5.78 -25.25 -7.01
C ALA A 92 6.12 -23.77 -7.28
N ALA A 93 7.35 -23.35 -6.98
CA ALA A 93 7.81 -21.98 -7.25
C ALA A 93 7.86 -21.68 -8.75
N ALA A 94 8.32 -22.63 -9.56
CA ALA A 94 8.36 -22.47 -11.01
C ALA A 94 6.94 -22.47 -11.65
N HIS A 95 6.00 -23.24 -11.10
CA HIS A 95 4.59 -23.19 -11.48
C HIS A 95 3.96 -21.84 -11.14
N ALA A 96 4.23 -21.30 -9.95
CA ALA A 96 3.76 -19.97 -9.57
C ALA A 96 4.35 -18.88 -10.47
N LEU A 97 5.62 -19.00 -10.87
CA LEU A 97 6.20 -18.09 -11.86
C LEU A 97 5.46 -18.19 -13.19
N CYS A 98 5.13 -19.38 -13.69
CA CYS A 98 4.35 -19.53 -14.91
C CYS A 98 3.00 -18.77 -14.84
N LEU A 99 2.33 -18.80 -13.69
CA LEU A 99 1.10 -18.03 -13.46
C LEU A 99 1.34 -16.51 -13.63
N ILE A 100 2.40 -15.99 -13.01
CA ILE A 100 2.82 -14.57 -13.15
C ILE A 100 3.08 -14.21 -14.60
N LEU A 101 3.82 -15.06 -15.32
CA LEU A 101 4.16 -14.83 -16.73
C LEU A 101 2.94 -14.85 -17.66
N THR A 102 1.82 -15.42 -17.20
CA THR A 102 0.52 -15.38 -17.89
C THR A 102 -0.43 -14.28 -17.38
N GLY A 103 0.00 -13.48 -16.40
CA GLY A 103 -0.80 -12.41 -15.81
C GLY A 103 -1.71 -12.83 -14.65
N ASP A 104 -1.64 -14.08 -14.18
CA ASP A 104 -2.42 -14.56 -13.02
C ASP A 104 -1.65 -14.33 -11.71
N TRP A 105 -1.39 -13.06 -11.39
CA TRP A 105 -0.60 -12.67 -10.21
C TRP A 105 -1.27 -13.08 -8.90
N ALA A 106 -2.60 -12.98 -8.82
CA ALA A 106 -3.35 -13.29 -7.61
C ALA A 106 -3.22 -14.78 -7.23
N ARG A 107 -3.33 -15.68 -8.22
CA ARG A 107 -3.17 -17.11 -7.99
C ARG A 107 -1.73 -17.48 -7.66
N ALA A 108 -0.77 -16.84 -8.31
CA ALA A 108 0.64 -17.02 -7.99
C ALA A 108 0.97 -16.62 -6.55
N ALA A 109 0.48 -15.46 -6.11
CA ALA A 109 0.69 -14.97 -4.75
C ALA A 109 0.09 -15.91 -3.71
N ALA A 110 -1.16 -16.34 -3.91
CA ALA A 110 -1.82 -17.30 -3.03
C ALA A 110 -1.06 -18.64 -2.93
N ALA A 111 -0.53 -19.13 -4.06
CA ALA A 111 0.25 -20.37 -4.10
C ALA A 111 1.60 -20.26 -3.39
N MET A 112 2.22 -19.08 -3.39
CA MET A 112 3.56 -18.86 -2.84
C MET A 112 3.59 -18.25 -1.44
N GLU A 113 2.45 -17.87 -0.88
CA GLU A 113 2.39 -17.18 0.40
C GLU A 113 3.00 -17.99 1.55
N SER A 114 2.79 -19.32 1.58
CA SER A 114 3.39 -20.19 2.62
C SER A 114 4.92 -20.30 2.53
N VAL A 115 5.48 -20.10 1.33
CA VAL A 115 6.91 -20.27 1.06
C VAL A 115 7.66 -18.96 1.25
N ILE A 116 7.11 -17.88 0.69
CA ILE A 116 7.75 -16.55 0.66
C ILE A 116 7.36 -15.70 1.88
N GLY A 117 6.18 -15.95 2.42
CA GLY A 117 5.55 -15.11 3.43
C GLY A 117 4.75 -13.96 2.83
N THR A 118 3.76 -13.49 3.57
CA THR A 118 2.83 -12.44 3.15
C THR A 118 3.54 -11.10 2.92
N GLY A 119 4.48 -10.71 3.78
CA GLY A 119 5.13 -9.39 3.75
C GLY A 119 5.82 -9.03 2.41
N PRO A 120 6.73 -9.86 1.88
CA PRO A 120 7.34 -9.61 0.57
C PRO A 120 6.32 -9.53 -0.57
N LEU A 121 5.30 -10.41 -0.57
CA LEU A 121 4.23 -10.38 -1.57
C LEU A 121 3.42 -9.09 -1.50
N LEU A 122 3.04 -8.63 -0.30
CA LEU A 122 2.33 -7.35 -0.16
C LEU A 122 3.14 -6.17 -0.71
N LYS A 123 4.46 -6.16 -0.49
CA LYS A 123 5.33 -5.11 -1.05
C LYS A 123 5.31 -5.13 -2.58
N ALA A 124 5.33 -6.31 -3.20
CA ALA A 124 5.26 -6.47 -4.65
C ALA A 124 3.91 -5.99 -5.24
N PHE A 125 2.80 -6.28 -4.56
CA PHE A 125 1.49 -5.79 -4.99
C PHE A 125 1.34 -4.28 -4.78
N VAL A 126 1.78 -3.76 -3.63
CA VAL A 126 1.67 -2.32 -3.33
C VAL A 126 2.56 -1.47 -4.24
N SER A 127 3.75 -1.95 -4.62
CA SER A 127 4.60 -1.22 -5.57
C SER A 127 3.93 -1.05 -6.95
N ALA A 128 3.20 -2.07 -7.39
CA ALA A 128 2.49 -2.05 -8.67
C ALA A 128 1.27 -1.12 -8.72
N LEU A 129 0.80 -0.64 -7.57
CA LEU A 129 -0.29 0.35 -7.49
C LEU A 129 0.16 1.78 -7.84
N HIS A 130 1.48 2.03 -7.95
CA HIS A 130 2.05 3.37 -8.20
C HIS A 130 1.52 4.45 -7.24
N LEU A 131 1.31 4.08 -5.98
CA LEU A 131 0.88 5.01 -4.94
C LEU A 131 2.00 6.00 -4.62
N GLU A 132 1.62 7.22 -4.24
CA GLU A 132 2.56 8.14 -3.59
C GLU A 132 3.14 7.51 -2.32
N SER A 133 4.33 7.95 -1.90
CA SER A 133 5.08 7.36 -0.78
C SER A 133 4.25 7.19 0.50
N PHE A 134 3.49 8.23 0.88
CA PHE A 134 2.60 8.18 2.04
C PHE A 134 1.42 7.21 1.84
N GLY A 135 0.87 7.15 0.62
CA GLY A 135 -0.19 6.20 0.28
C GLY A 135 0.30 4.75 0.39
N ALA A 136 1.49 4.46 -0.15
CA ALA A 136 2.09 3.12 -0.06
C ALA A 136 2.32 2.69 1.40
N GLU A 137 2.78 3.61 2.26
CA GLU A 137 2.93 3.34 3.70
C GLU A 137 1.58 3.01 4.37
N ILE A 138 0.54 3.80 4.10
CA ILE A 138 -0.81 3.55 4.63
C ILE A 138 -1.37 2.21 4.15
N ALA A 139 -1.21 1.89 2.85
CA ALA A 139 -1.68 0.63 2.29
C ALA A 139 -1.06 -0.56 3.04
N LEU A 140 0.26 -0.56 3.20
CA LEU A 140 0.97 -1.62 3.94
C LEU A 140 0.54 -1.68 5.40
N ARG A 141 0.33 -0.55 6.08
CA ARG A 141 -0.15 -0.53 7.46
C ARG A 141 -1.56 -1.13 7.61
N LEU A 142 -2.47 -0.79 6.68
CA LEU A 142 -3.83 -1.33 6.67
C LEU A 142 -3.83 -2.84 6.41
N LEU A 143 -3.05 -3.30 5.44
CA LEU A 143 -2.93 -4.72 5.10
C LEU A 143 -2.33 -5.52 6.26
N ASN A 144 -1.32 -5.00 6.95
CA ASN A 144 -0.74 -5.63 8.14
C ASN A 144 -1.67 -5.61 9.36
N ALA A 145 -2.71 -4.77 9.34
CA ALA A 145 -3.77 -4.72 10.36
C ALA A 145 -5.02 -5.51 9.92
N ASP A 146 -4.86 -6.47 8.99
CA ASP A 146 -5.90 -7.37 8.48
C ASP A 146 -7.09 -6.68 7.79
N HIS A 147 -6.93 -5.44 7.32
CA HIS A 147 -7.91 -4.83 6.43
C HIS A 147 -7.85 -5.44 5.03
N SER A 148 -8.98 -5.41 4.31
CA SER A 148 -9.02 -5.92 2.94
C SER A 148 -8.20 -5.04 1.98
N PRO A 149 -7.63 -5.61 0.89
CA PRO A 149 -6.90 -4.84 -0.10
C PRO A 149 -7.76 -3.75 -0.74
N ALA A 150 -9.06 -4.01 -0.96
CA ALA A 150 -9.96 -2.99 -1.46
C ALA A 150 -10.02 -1.73 -0.55
N VAL A 151 -10.03 -1.92 0.78
CA VAL A 151 -9.97 -0.81 1.75
C VAL A 151 -8.60 -0.13 1.72
N ALA A 152 -7.52 -0.91 1.67
CA ALA A 152 -6.16 -0.38 1.64
C ALA A 152 -5.90 0.46 0.38
N VAL A 153 -6.29 -0.01 -0.81
CA VAL A 153 -6.12 0.70 -2.08
C VAL A 153 -6.92 2.01 -2.08
N ARG A 154 -8.21 1.98 -1.74
CA ARG A 154 -9.04 3.19 -1.73
C ARG A 154 -8.52 4.24 -0.73
N SER A 155 -8.18 3.80 0.48
CA SER A 155 -7.69 4.71 1.54
C SER A 155 -6.35 5.32 1.16
N SER A 156 -5.43 4.51 0.64
CA SER A 156 -4.10 4.98 0.23
C SER A 156 -4.14 5.94 -0.96
N GLN A 157 -5.02 5.72 -1.94
CA GLN A 157 -5.21 6.66 -3.06
C GLN A 157 -5.80 7.99 -2.58
N ALA A 158 -6.81 7.94 -1.71
CA ALA A 158 -7.46 9.15 -1.17
C ALA A 158 -6.49 10.01 -0.35
N LEU A 159 -5.54 9.37 0.34
CA LEU A 159 -4.63 10.02 1.27
C LEU A 159 -3.25 10.29 0.68
N GLY A 160 -2.86 9.58 -0.38
CA GLY A 160 -1.54 9.68 -1.02
C GLY A 160 -1.17 11.12 -1.35
N ARG A 161 -2.12 11.88 -1.93
CA ARG A 161 -2.01 13.31 -2.27
C ARG A 161 -1.60 14.25 -1.14
N TYR A 162 -1.62 13.77 0.10
CA TYR A 162 -1.19 14.49 1.30
C TYR A 162 0.24 14.12 1.74
N SER A 163 1.02 13.51 0.85
CA SER A 163 2.44 13.17 1.06
C SER A 163 3.31 14.37 1.48
N TRP A 164 2.92 15.59 1.11
CA TRP A 164 3.59 16.83 1.50
C TRP A 164 3.27 17.30 2.93
N TRP A 165 2.26 16.72 3.59
CA TRP A 165 1.91 17.12 4.95
C TRP A 165 3.06 16.86 5.94
N PRO A 166 3.19 17.69 7.00
CA PRO A 166 4.10 17.38 8.09
C PRO A 166 3.87 15.99 8.66
N LYS A 167 4.96 15.28 9.02
CA LYS A 167 4.91 13.89 9.55
C LYS A 167 3.88 13.70 10.67
N TRP A 168 3.75 14.67 11.58
CA TRP A 168 2.82 14.57 12.69
C TRP A 168 1.34 14.58 12.25
N LEU A 169 1.00 15.22 11.13
CA LEU A 169 -0.36 15.14 10.55
C LEU A 169 -0.57 13.79 9.87
N GLN A 170 0.45 13.31 9.15
CA GLN A 170 0.44 11.98 8.54
C GLN A 170 0.22 10.87 9.58
N GLU A 171 0.87 10.98 10.75
CA GLU A 171 0.67 10.08 11.90
C GLU A 171 -0.80 10.06 12.36
N ILE A 172 -1.40 11.23 12.62
CA ILE A 172 -2.79 11.35 13.08
C ILE A 172 -3.78 10.76 12.07
N VAL A 173 -3.60 11.08 10.77
CA VAL A 173 -4.43 10.50 9.71
C VAL A 173 -4.29 8.97 9.72
N SER A 174 -3.06 8.47 9.75
CA SER A 174 -2.80 7.03 9.69
C SER A 174 -3.46 6.30 10.85
N GLU A 175 -3.37 6.84 12.07
CA GLU A 175 -4.02 6.28 13.26
C GLU A 175 -5.55 6.25 13.12
N ARG A 176 -6.16 7.35 12.66
CA ARG A 176 -7.62 7.42 12.48
C ARG A 176 -8.14 6.53 11.36
N VAL A 177 -7.37 6.36 10.29
CA VAL A 177 -7.70 5.46 9.19
C VAL A 177 -7.69 4.02 9.65
N LEU A 178 -6.64 3.61 10.39
CA LEU A 178 -6.55 2.28 10.99
C LEU A 178 -7.69 2.02 11.98
N ALA A 179 -8.09 3.04 12.74
CA ALA A 179 -9.23 2.95 13.66
C ALA A 179 -10.60 3.00 12.96
N GLY A 180 -10.66 3.25 11.64
CA GLY A 180 -11.92 3.43 10.91
C GLY A 180 -12.71 4.69 11.32
N THR A 181 -12.05 5.66 11.95
CA THR A 181 -12.66 6.91 12.45
C THR A 181 -12.29 8.14 11.64
N LEU A 182 -11.60 7.97 10.50
CA LEU A 182 -11.30 9.09 9.61
C LEU A 182 -12.54 9.51 8.83
N ASP A 183 -12.99 10.73 9.06
CA ASP A 183 -14.07 11.37 8.30
C ASP A 183 -13.57 12.60 7.49
N ASN A 184 -14.43 13.10 6.61
CA ASN A 184 -14.13 14.24 5.76
C ASN A 184 -13.90 15.53 6.55
N GLU A 185 -14.58 15.69 7.70
CA GLU A 185 -14.41 16.87 8.56
C GLU A 185 -13.01 16.90 9.17
N THR A 186 -12.53 15.75 9.66
CA THR A 186 -11.17 15.59 10.17
C THR A 186 -10.14 15.88 9.10
N VAL A 187 -10.31 15.35 7.88
CA VAL A 187 -9.37 15.64 6.76
C VAL A 187 -9.36 17.14 6.43
N ALA A 188 -10.51 17.80 6.42
CA ALA A 188 -10.59 19.24 6.17
C ALA A 188 -9.89 20.06 7.26
N ALA A 189 -10.04 19.66 8.52
CA ALA A 189 -9.37 20.29 9.66
C ALA A 189 -7.84 20.12 9.59
N LEU A 190 -7.35 18.91 9.31
CA LEU A 190 -5.93 18.63 9.16
C LEU A 190 -5.33 19.40 7.98
N LYS A 191 -6.09 19.54 6.89
CA LYS A 191 -5.72 20.39 5.76
C LYS A 191 -5.52 21.85 6.20
N GLN A 192 -6.43 22.39 7.02
CA GLN A 192 -6.27 23.75 7.56
C GLN A 192 -5.02 23.88 8.44
N CYS A 193 -4.74 22.89 9.30
CA CYS A 193 -3.51 22.84 10.10
C CYS A 193 -2.25 22.83 9.21
N ALA A 194 -2.26 22.07 8.12
CA ALA A 194 -1.13 21.98 7.19
C ALA A 194 -0.84 23.34 6.50
N PHE A 195 -1.88 24.09 6.11
CA PHE A 195 -1.73 25.41 5.48
C PHE A 195 -1.50 26.56 6.48
N ALA A 196 -1.79 26.36 7.76
CA ALA A 196 -1.73 27.41 8.77
C ALA A 196 -0.31 27.91 9.10
N GLY A 197 0.75 27.25 8.62
CA GLY A 197 2.14 27.67 8.86
C GLY A 197 2.50 27.68 10.35
N LEU A 198 2.01 26.69 11.10
CA LEU A 198 2.16 26.63 12.56
C LEU A 198 3.63 26.54 12.97
N THR A 199 4.01 27.28 14.01
CA THR A 199 5.33 27.11 14.65
C THR A 199 5.42 25.75 15.35
N PRO A 200 6.61 25.24 15.68
CA PRO A 200 6.75 23.95 16.38
C PRO A 200 5.97 23.85 17.70
N THR A 201 5.83 24.95 18.44
CA THR A 201 5.02 25.00 19.68
C THR A 201 3.52 24.93 19.37
N GLN A 202 3.06 25.67 18.35
CA GLN A 202 1.67 25.64 17.92
C GLN A 202 1.28 24.27 17.33
N ALA A 203 2.17 23.63 16.56
CA ALA A 203 1.96 22.29 16.03
C ALA A 203 1.85 21.24 17.14
N ARG A 204 2.70 21.31 18.18
CA ARG A 204 2.57 20.45 19.37
C ARG A 204 1.23 20.65 20.06
N MET A 205 0.76 21.89 20.16
CA MET A 205 -0.55 22.15 20.75
C MET A 205 -1.70 21.63 19.89
N ALA A 206 -1.66 21.89 18.58
CA ALA A 206 -2.63 21.36 17.63
C ALA A 206 -2.72 19.83 17.74
N LYS A 207 -1.58 19.13 17.79
CA LYS A 207 -1.54 17.67 18.00
C LYS A 207 -2.26 17.24 19.28
N ARG A 208 -2.02 17.92 20.42
CA ARG A 208 -2.69 17.60 21.70
C ARG A 208 -4.19 17.89 21.66
N LEU A 209 -4.60 18.98 21.02
CA LEU A 209 -6.01 19.33 20.83
C LEU A 209 -6.74 18.33 19.93
N LEU A 210 -6.11 17.86 18.85
CA LEU A 210 -6.65 16.83 17.95
C LEU A 210 -6.80 15.46 18.63
N ASN A 211 -6.00 15.21 19.66
CA ASN A 211 -6.08 14.02 20.50
C ASN A 211 -7.07 14.19 21.67
N ALA A 212 -7.85 15.28 21.68
CA ALA A 212 -8.89 15.57 22.67
C ALA A 212 -8.42 15.53 24.14
N ASP A 213 -7.22 16.05 24.41
CA ASP A 213 -6.75 16.29 25.79
C ASP A 213 -7.70 17.26 26.50
N GLN A 214 -8.57 16.74 27.36
CA GLN A 214 -9.71 17.47 27.92
C GLN A 214 -9.31 18.70 28.74
N GLN A 215 -8.20 18.61 29.49
CA GLN A 215 -7.68 19.75 30.25
C GLN A 215 -7.21 20.86 29.32
N LEU A 216 -6.54 20.48 28.22
CA LEU A 216 -6.04 21.43 27.25
C LEU A 216 -7.17 22.06 26.42
N VAL A 217 -8.16 21.27 26.03
CA VAL A 217 -9.36 21.73 25.31
C VAL A 217 -10.06 22.80 26.13
N GLU A 218 -10.32 22.55 27.42
CA GLU A 218 -11.03 23.52 28.27
C GLU A 218 -10.19 24.80 28.50
N ALA A 219 -8.89 24.64 28.76
CA ALA A 219 -7.99 25.79 28.93
C ALA A 219 -7.89 26.65 27.66
N THR A 220 -7.92 26.03 26.49
CA THR A 220 -7.85 26.72 25.20
C THR A 220 -9.19 27.37 24.85
N ALA A 221 -10.32 26.69 25.11
CA ALA A 221 -11.66 27.24 24.93
C ALA A 221 -11.89 28.47 25.82
N SER A 222 -11.51 28.40 27.10
CA SER A 222 -11.58 29.54 28.02
C SER A 222 -10.78 30.76 27.53
N ARG A 223 -9.62 30.54 26.90
CA ARG A 223 -8.84 31.64 26.29
C ARG A 223 -9.53 32.23 25.07
N LEU A 224 -10.10 31.40 24.21
CA LEU A 224 -10.84 31.87 23.04
C LEU A 224 -12.01 32.75 23.48
N GLU A 225 -12.72 32.39 24.54
CA GLU A 225 -13.79 33.23 25.13
C GLU A 225 -13.25 34.58 25.63
N ASN A 226 -12.10 34.58 26.31
CA ASN A 226 -11.47 35.83 26.76
C ASN A 226 -11.01 36.74 25.61
N LEU A 227 -10.79 36.17 24.42
CA LEU A 227 -10.46 36.91 23.19
C LEU A 227 -11.70 37.32 22.38
N GLY A 228 -12.91 36.99 22.86
CA GLY A 228 -14.18 37.27 22.18
C GLY A 228 -14.63 36.21 21.16
N GLU A 229 -13.86 35.12 21.00
CA GLU A 229 -14.09 34.03 20.05
C GLU A 229 -15.02 32.94 20.62
N HIS A 230 -16.15 33.35 21.20
CA HIS A 230 -17.12 32.44 21.82
C HIS A 230 -17.62 31.31 20.90
N PRO A 231 -17.88 31.54 19.60
CA PRO A 231 -18.30 30.45 18.69
C PRO A 231 -17.20 29.40 18.48
N ALA A 232 -15.93 29.82 18.45
CA ALA A 232 -14.80 28.90 18.30
C ALA A 232 -14.59 28.09 19.59
N ALA A 233 -14.72 28.72 20.75
CA ALA A 233 -14.61 28.04 22.05
C ALA A 233 -15.66 26.93 22.21
N ALA A 234 -16.93 27.21 21.89
CA ALA A 234 -18.00 26.22 21.93
C ALA A 234 -17.69 25.03 21.01
N ARG A 235 -17.33 25.31 19.75
CA ARG A 235 -16.97 24.27 18.77
C ARG A 235 -15.77 23.43 19.22
N LEU A 236 -14.78 24.03 19.87
CA LEU A 236 -13.61 23.29 20.37
C LEU A 236 -14.01 22.31 21.49
N ARG A 237 -14.92 22.71 22.39
CA ARG A 237 -15.46 21.83 23.44
C ARG A 237 -16.31 20.70 22.88
N ASP A 238 -17.05 20.97 21.80
CA ASP A 238 -17.83 19.96 21.08
C ASP A 238 -16.95 18.99 20.26
N GLY A 239 -15.62 19.13 20.33
CA GLY A 239 -14.67 18.28 19.62
C GLY A 239 -14.55 18.58 18.13
N CYS A 240 -15.02 19.75 17.67
CA CYS A 240 -14.92 20.14 16.27
C CYS A 240 -13.46 20.33 15.88
N VAL A 241 -12.97 19.37 15.11
CA VAL A 241 -11.58 19.27 14.66
C VAL A 241 -11.17 20.51 13.85
N ALA A 242 -12.12 21.10 13.09
CA ALA A 242 -11.89 22.27 12.26
C ALA A 242 -11.44 23.52 13.03
N THR A 243 -11.79 23.63 14.32
CA THR A 243 -11.42 24.79 15.14
C THR A 243 -9.99 24.69 15.70
N VAL A 244 -9.36 23.51 15.62
CA VAL A 244 -8.04 23.27 16.22
C VAL A 244 -6.94 24.11 15.57
N ALA A 245 -6.94 24.27 14.24
CA ALA A 245 -5.95 25.08 13.54
C ALA A 245 -5.98 26.54 13.98
N PHE A 246 -7.19 27.09 14.11
CA PHE A 246 -7.43 28.45 14.59
C PHE A 246 -7.00 28.62 16.04
N ALA A 247 -7.44 27.71 16.92
CA ALA A 247 -7.10 27.70 18.33
C ALA A 247 -5.59 27.63 18.57
N ALA A 248 -4.88 26.78 17.82
CA ALA A 248 -3.44 26.62 17.95
C ALA A 248 -2.64 27.87 17.55
N ARG A 249 -3.10 28.66 16.57
CA ARG A 249 -2.43 29.90 16.13
C ARG A 249 -2.51 31.03 17.14
N LEU A 250 -3.60 31.07 17.92
CA LEU A 250 -3.83 32.13 18.90
C LEU A 250 -3.05 31.94 20.20
N ILE A 251 -2.23 30.88 20.27
CA ILE A 251 -1.36 30.62 21.40
C ILE A 251 -0.05 31.38 21.16
N PRO A 252 0.32 32.32 22.06
CA PRO A 252 1.60 33.00 21.97
C PRO A 252 2.74 31.98 22.12
N VAL A 253 3.75 32.12 21.27
CA VAL A 253 4.95 31.28 21.22
C VAL A 253 5.94 31.73 22.29
#